data_AF-A0A6L2LJW9-F1
#
_entry.id   AF-A0A6L2LJW9-F1
#
_cell.length_a   1.000
_cell.length_b   1.000
_cell.length_c   1.000
_cell.angle_alpha   90.00
_cell.angle_beta   90.00
_cell.angle_gamma   90.00
#
_symmetry.space_group_name_H-M   'P 1'
#
loop_
_entity.id
_entity.type
_entity.pdbx_description
1 polymer ?
#
loop_
_entity_poly.entity_id
_entity_poly.type
_entity_poly.pdbx_seq_one_letter_code
_entity_poly.pdbx_strand_id
1 'polypeptide(L)'
;MFLRKYFPPSMVTKLRIEITNFRQCPDESLFKAWECYKLSIDRCPNHNMLPVTQIDTFYKGLTLRHPVTINAAAGGTFMKRRLEECDDLIENMTAHHNYWDTSAQRFESSSSITSSSDTKITALKAEMAKINKNLMRVLQNSCQFHGLSGDDAIKHLDKFLNVTQSIKVNGVTDDALRLYLFPHSLTHHATAWFDHLLRNSINTFEEIAKMFLGKYFPPSMVTKLRNEITNFRQCLDESLFEAWECYKLSID
;
A
#
# COMPACT_ATOMS: atom_id res chain seq x y z
N MET A 1 -23.03 -19.11 -13.72
CA MET A 1 -22.73 -19.83 -12.45
C MET A 1 -21.26 -19.70 -12.00
N PHE A 2 -20.34 -19.17 -12.82
CA PHE A 2 -18.91 -18.98 -12.49
C PHE A 2 -18.65 -17.77 -11.55
N LEU A 3 -19.21 -16.60 -11.85
CA LEU A 3 -18.99 -15.37 -11.07
C LEU A 3 -19.47 -15.48 -9.61
N ARG A 4 -20.54 -16.20 -9.34
CA ARG A 4 -21.10 -16.36 -7.97
C ARG A 4 -20.21 -17.20 -7.03
N LYS A 5 -19.30 -18.01 -7.60
CA LYS A 5 -18.38 -18.89 -6.86
C LYS A 5 -17.06 -18.18 -6.50
N TYR A 6 -16.64 -17.21 -7.30
CA TYR A 6 -15.36 -16.48 -7.12
C TYR A 6 -15.53 -15.00 -6.73
N PHE A 7 -16.72 -14.43 -6.94
CA PHE A 7 -17.14 -13.10 -6.47
C PHE A 7 -18.49 -13.22 -5.76
N PRO A 8 -18.52 -13.73 -4.52
CA PRO A 8 -19.75 -13.81 -3.74
C PRO A 8 -20.34 -12.41 -3.52
N PRO A 9 -21.68 -12.29 -3.34
CA PRO A 9 -22.34 -10.99 -3.14
C PRO A 9 -21.73 -10.15 -2.02
N SER A 10 -21.18 -10.78 -0.98
CA SER A 10 -20.46 -10.11 0.11
C SER A 10 -19.19 -9.38 -0.35
N MET A 11 -18.44 -9.94 -1.31
CA MET A 11 -17.26 -9.28 -1.88
C MET A 11 -17.65 -8.12 -2.80
N VAL A 12 -18.70 -8.29 -3.61
CA VAL A 12 -19.22 -7.21 -4.46
C VAL A 12 -19.75 -6.05 -3.61
N THR A 13 -20.44 -6.35 -2.50
CA THR A 13 -20.88 -5.32 -1.55
C THR A 13 -19.71 -4.62 -0.89
N LYS A 14 -18.66 -5.34 -0.49
CA LYS A 14 -17.45 -4.74 0.10
C LYS A 14 -16.74 -3.79 -0.89
N LEU A 15 -16.51 -4.24 -2.12
CA LEU A 15 -15.88 -3.43 -3.17
C LEU A 15 -16.74 -2.22 -3.55
N ARG A 16 -18.08 -2.38 -3.57
CA ARG A 16 -19.00 -1.26 -3.79
C ARG A 16 -18.92 -0.22 -2.67
N ILE A 17 -18.82 -0.66 -1.40
CA ILE A 17 -18.64 0.24 -0.25
C ILE A 17 -17.33 1.01 -0.40
N GLU A 18 -16.24 0.36 -0.82
CA GLU A 18 -14.94 1.00 -1.09
C GLU A 18 -15.04 2.06 -2.18
N ILE A 19 -15.74 1.79 -3.30
CA ILE A 19 -16.00 2.79 -4.35
C ILE A 19 -16.77 3.98 -3.77
N THR A 20 -17.89 3.74 -3.08
CA THR A 20 -18.77 4.81 -2.57
C THR A 20 -18.16 5.65 -1.45
N ASN A 21 -17.17 5.11 -0.73
CA ASN A 21 -16.47 5.80 0.36
C ASN A 21 -15.10 6.32 -0.07
N PHE A 22 -14.83 6.41 -1.37
CA PHE A 22 -13.57 6.92 -1.89
C PHE A 22 -13.21 8.27 -1.27
N ARG A 23 -11.95 8.40 -0.83
CA ARG A 23 -11.37 9.66 -0.37
C ARG A 23 -9.95 9.79 -0.88
N GLN A 24 -9.66 10.93 -1.49
CA GLN A 24 -8.30 11.32 -1.87
C GLN A 24 -7.46 11.57 -0.62
N CYS A 25 -6.20 11.12 -0.64
CA CYS A 25 -5.27 11.42 0.46
C CYS A 25 -4.84 12.92 0.45
N PRO A 26 -4.52 13.54 1.60
CA PRO A 26 -4.18 14.97 1.69
C PRO A 26 -3.08 15.46 0.74
N ASP A 27 -2.10 14.61 0.44
CA ASP A 27 -0.94 14.91 -0.42
C ASP A 27 -0.98 14.16 -1.78
N GLU A 28 -2.10 13.52 -2.10
CA GLU A 28 -2.25 12.77 -3.35
C GLU A 28 -2.68 13.70 -4.49
N SER A 29 -1.97 13.66 -5.62
CA SER A 29 -2.31 14.45 -6.80
C SER A 29 -3.64 14.01 -7.42
N LEU A 30 -4.30 14.90 -8.16
CA LEU A 30 -5.55 14.58 -8.86
C LEU A 30 -5.39 13.40 -9.82
N PHE A 31 -4.27 13.33 -10.55
CA PHE A 31 -3.94 12.22 -11.43
C PHE A 31 -3.90 10.90 -10.67
N LYS A 32 -3.17 10.87 -9.55
CA LYS A 32 -3.03 9.64 -8.76
C LYS A 32 -4.37 9.21 -8.15
N ALA A 33 -5.14 10.16 -7.63
CA ALA A 33 -6.48 9.91 -7.09
C ALA A 33 -7.44 9.35 -8.15
N TRP A 34 -7.43 9.90 -9.37
CA TRP A 34 -8.28 9.45 -10.48
C TRP A 34 -7.92 8.03 -10.95
N GLU A 35 -6.63 7.73 -11.10
CA GLU A 35 -6.15 6.39 -11.45
C GLU A 35 -6.53 5.36 -10.37
N CYS A 36 -6.37 5.70 -9.09
CA CYS A 36 -6.79 4.85 -7.97
C CYS A 36 -8.30 4.57 -7.98
N TYR A 37 -9.10 5.57 -8.35
CA TYR A 37 -10.56 5.47 -8.41
C TYR A 37 -11.05 4.60 -9.58
N LYS A 38 -10.54 4.82 -10.80
CA LYS A 38 -10.84 3.97 -11.98
C LYS A 38 -10.51 2.50 -11.70
N LEU A 39 -9.37 2.26 -11.08
CA LEU A 39 -8.91 0.94 -10.70
C LEU A 39 -9.80 0.26 -9.64
N SER A 40 -10.52 1.03 -8.83
CA SER A 40 -11.48 0.51 -7.84
C SER A 40 -12.78 0.07 -8.52
N ILE A 41 -13.21 0.79 -9.55
CA ILE A 41 -14.37 0.43 -10.40
C ILE A 41 -14.10 -0.87 -11.16
N ASP A 42 -12.92 -1.00 -11.78
CA ASP A 42 -12.52 -2.19 -12.57
C ASP A 42 -12.50 -3.48 -11.74
N ARG A 43 -12.22 -3.38 -10.43
CA ARG A 43 -12.16 -4.54 -9.52
C ARG A 43 -13.52 -5.05 -9.09
N CYS A 44 -14.59 -4.28 -9.29
CA CYS A 44 -15.94 -4.64 -8.87
C CYS A 44 -16.79 -5.06 -10.08
N PRO A 45 -16.60 -6.28 -10.64
CA PRO A 45 -17.41 -6.73 -11.77
C PRO A 45 -18.89 -6.76 -11.39
N ASN A 46 -19.76 -6.18 -12.23
CA ASN A 46 -21.19 -6.00 -11.99
C ASN A 46 -21.51 -5.03 -10.82
N HIS A 47 -20.70 -3.97 -10.63
CA HIS A 47 -21.00 -2.90 -9.66
C HIS A 47 -22.31 -2.16 -9.96
N ASN A 48 -22.88 -2.21 -11.17
CA ASN A 48 -24.18 -1.61 -11.53
C ASN A 48 -24.33 -0.14 -11.10
N MET A 49 -23.23 0.61 -10.98
CA MET A 49 -23.25 2.03 -10.65
C MET A 49 -23.35 2.82 -11.94
N LEU A 50 -24.31 3.75 -12.00
CA LEU A 50 -24.43 4.65 -13.14
C LEU A 50 -23.14 5.50 -13.24
N PRO A 51 -22.65 5.80 -14.46
CA PRO A 51 -21.48 6.64 -14.64
C PRO A 51 -21.58 7.99 -13.91
N VAL A 52 -22.75 8.61 -13.89
CA VAL A 52 -23.00 9.85 -13.12
C VAL A 52 -22.75 9.68 -11.62
N THR A 53 -23.10 8.52 -11.06
CA THR A 53 -22.82 8.19 -9.65
C THR A 53 -21.34 7.99 -9.41
N GLN A 54 -20.61 7.46 -10.39
CA GLN A 54 -19.16 7.27 -10.29
C GLN A 54 -18.44 8.62 -10.24
N ILE A 55 -18.82 9.57 -11.11
CA ILE A 55 -18.24 10.92 -11.12
C ILE A 55 -18.61 11.69 -9.85
N ASP A 56 -19.86 11.60 -9.40
CA ASP A 56 -20.30 12.24 -8.16
C ASP A 56 -19.53 11.73 -6.94
N THR A 57 -19.34 10.42 -6.87
CA THR A 57 -18.59 9.77 -5.79
C THR A 57 -17.13 10.21 -5.80
N PHE A 58 -16.49 10.22 -6.98
CA PHE A 58 -15.11 10.71 -7.12
C PHE A 58 -14.98 12.16 -6.66
N TYR A 59 -15.83 13.05 -7.19
CA TYR A 59 -15.81 14.47 -6.91
C TYR A 59 -16.00 14.78 -5.41
N LYS A 60 -16.93 14.08 -4.74
CA LYS A 60 -17.17 14.20 -3.29
C LYS A 60 -16.02 13.64 -2.45
N GLY A 61 -15.26 12.71 -2.98
CA GLY A 61 -14.10 12.11 -2.33
C GLY A 61 -12.83 12.97 -2.40
N LEU A 62 -12.79 14.00 -3.24
CA LEU A 62 -11.61 14.86 -3.39
C LEU A 62 -11.36 15.75 -2.16
N THR A 63 -10.09 16.05 -1.90
CA THR A 63 -9.70 17.04 -0.89
C THR A 63 -10.09 18.45 -1.35
N LEU A 64 -10.47 19.35 -0.43
CA LEU A 64 -11.05 20.68 -0.70
C LEU A 64 -10.36 21.52 -1.81
N ARG A 65 -9.08 21.25 -2.09
CA ARG A 65 -8.27 21.92 -3.12
C ARG A 65 -8.70 21.58 -4.56
N HIS A 66 -8.96 20.31 -4.85
CA HIS A 66 -9.25 19.87 -6.22
C HIS A 66 -10.66 20.23 -6.73
N PRO A 67 -11.73 20.19 -5.93
CA PRO A 67 -13.06 20.64 -6.33
C PRO A 67 -13.09 22.11 -6.79
N VAL A 68 -12.28 22.98 -6.18
CA VAL A 68 -12.19 24.40 -6.55
C VAL A 68 -11.53 24.54 -7.93
N THR A 69 -10.41 23.86 -8.16
CA THR A 69 -9.70 23.87 -9.45
C THR A 69 -10.55 23.28 -10.57
N ILE A 70 -11.28 22.19 -10.30
CA ILE A 70 -12.17 21.54 -11.27
C ILE A 70 -13.34 22.47 -11.63
N ASN A 71 -13.97 23.12 -10.66
CA ASN A 71 -15.04 24.09 -10.92
C ASN A 71 -14.54 25.30 -11.74
N ALA A 72 -13.34 25.79 -11.45
CA ALA A 72 -12.73 26.88 -12.22
C ALA A 72 -12.47 26.48 -13.67
N ALA A 73 -11.91 25.28 -13.90
CA ALA A 73 -11.69 24.73 -15.24
C ALA A 73 -13.00 24.44 -15.99
N ALA A 74 -14.05 24.06 -15.26
CA ALA A 74 -15.40 23.87 -15.79
C ALA A 74 -16.14 25.20 -16.07
N GLY A 75 -15.57 26.36 -15.73
CA GLY A 75 -16.21 27.67 -15.91
C GLY A 75 -17.51 27.83 -15.10
N GLY A 76 -17.65 27.10 -13.98
CA GLY A 76 -18.89 27.05 -13.20
C GLY A 76 -18.98 25.80 -12.33
N THR A 77 -20.19 25.43 -11.93
CA THR A 77 -20.40 24.20 -11.14
C THR A 77 -20.16 22.97 -12.02
N PHE A 78 -19.09 22.24 -11.75
CA PHE A 78 -18.70 21.02 -12.47
C PHE A 78 -19.86 20.02 -12.61
N MET A 79 -20.59 19.80 -11.52
CA MET A 79 -21.72 18.86 -11.46
C MET A 79 -22.96 19.28 -12.27
N LYS A 80 -22.96 20.45 -12.92
CA LYS A 80 -24.02 20.88 -13.84
C LYS A 80 -23.73 20.52 -15.32
N ARG A 81 -22.55 20.00 -15.62
CA ARG A 81 -22.15 19.60 -16.99
C ARG A 81 -22.65 18.20 -17.36
N ARG A 82 -22.60 17.88 -18.65
CA ARG A 82 -22.92 16.54 -19.16
C ARG A 82 -21.84 15.56 -18.71
N LEU A 83 -22.20 14.29 -18.55
CA LEU A 83 -21.30 13.24 -18.06
C LEU A 83 -20.02 13.14 -18.89
N GLU A 84 -20.16 13.17 -20.21
CA GLU A 84 -19.06 13.05 -21.16
C GLU A 84 -18.08 14.22 -21.01
N GLU A 85 -18.61 15.43 -20.77
CA GLU A 85 -17.79 16.63 -20.51
C GLU A 85 -17.07 16.58 -19.17
N CYS A 86 -17.63 15.86 -18.19
CA CYS A 86 -17.01 15.67 -16.87
C CYS A 86 -15.84 14.69 -16.94
N ASP A 87 -16.02 13.55 -17.62
CA ASP A 87 -14.97 12.55 -17.85
C ASP A 87 -13.82 13.16 -18.64
N ASP A 88 -14.12 13.82 -19.77
CA ASP A 88 -13.12 14.48 -20.60
C ASP A 88 -12.35 15.56 -19.83
N LEU A 89 -13.02 16.33 -18.97
CA LEU A 89 -12.35 17.38 -18.19
C LEU A 89 -11.38 16.78 -17.16
N ILE A 90 -11.77 15.72 -16.46
CA ILE A 90 -10.89 15.05 -15.49
C ILE A 90 -9.70 14.41 -16.21
N GLU A 91 -9.93 13.70 -17.32
CA GLU A 91 -8.86 13.11 -18.14
C GLU A 91 -7.90 14.19 -18.66
N ASN A 92 -8.40 15.32 -19.15
CA ASN A 92 -7.55 16.44 -19.59
C ASN A 92 -6.75 17.07 -18.45
N MET A 93 -7.35 17.25 -17.27
CA MET A 93 -6.65 17.80 -16.10
C MET A 93 -5.56 16.86 -15.59
N THR A 94 -5.82 15.55 -15.62
CA THR A 94 -4.89 14.52 -15.16
C THR A 94 -3.77 14.25 -16.18
N ALA A 95 -4.02 14.39 -17.49
CA ALA A 95 -3.02 14.34 -18.55
C ALA A 95 -1.97 15.48 -18.44
N HIS A 96 -2.35 16.63 -17.86
CA HIS A 96 -1.46 17.78 -17.64
C HIS A 96 -1.09 17.98 -16.16
N HIS A 97 -0.90 16.89 -15.40
CA HIS A 97 -0.72 16.95 -13.93
C HIS A 97 0.39 17.91 -13.45
N ASN A 98 1.52 18.00 -14.19
CA ASN A 98 2.64 18.90 -13.87
C ASN A 98 2.25 20.40 -13.90
N TYR A 99 1.26 20.79 -14.72
CA TYR A 99 0.86 22.19 -14.90
C TYR A 99 -0.08 22.66 -13.78
N TRP A 100 -1.05 21.80 -13.41
CA TRP A 100 -2.09 22.16 -12.46
C TRP A 100 -1.62 22.10 -11.00
N ASP A 101 -0.78 21.12 -10.64
CA ASP A 101 -0.19 21.05 -9.30
C ASP A 101 0.76 22.23 -9.01
N THR A 102 1.46 22.72 -10.06
CA THR A 102 2.32 23.92 -9.99
C THR A 102 1.50 25.21 -9.87
N SER A 103 0.35 25.30 -10.54
CA SER A 103 -0.56 26.44 -10.42
C SER A 103 -1.19 26.55 -9.01
N ALA A 104 -1.40 25.40 -8.35
CA ALA A 104 -1.94 25.32 -6.99
C ALA A 104 -0.95 25.82 -5.92
N GLN A 105 0.37 25.69 -6.14
CA GLN A 105 1.38 26.26 -5.24
C GLN A 105 1.44 27.79 -5.28
N ARG A 106 0.98 28.44 -6.36
CA ARG A 106 1.03 29.90 -6.49
C ARG A 106 0.02 30.63 -5.60
N PHE A 107 -0.99 29.94 -5.06
CA PHE A 107 -1.96 30.55 -4.14
C PHE A 107 -1.51 30.61 -2.68
N GLU A 108 -0.45 29.91 -2.27
CA GLU A 108 0.10 30.00 -0.90
C GLU A 108 1.25 31.02 -0.77
N SER A 109 1.82 31.49 -1.90
CA SER A 109 2.97 32.41 -1.88
C SER A 109 2.61 33.90 -1.76
N SER A 110 1.36 34.24 -1.41
CA SER A 110 0.94 35.63 -1.17
C SER A 110 0.07 35.80 0.06
N SER A 111 0.66 35.50 1.23
CA SER A 111 0.45 36.32 2.44
C SER A 111 1.53 35.98 3.47
N SER A 112 2.57 36.79 3.49
CA SER A 112 3.63 36.75 4.49
C SER A 112 3.09 37.05 5.90
N ILE A 113 3.66 36.42 6.93
CA ILE A 113 4.40 37.05 8.04
C ILE A 113 4.90 35.94 9.00
N THR A 114 6.20 36.00 9.25
CA THR A 114 7.07 35.18 10.12
C THR A 114 6.46 34.67 11.43
N SER A 115 6.71 33.40 11.77
CA SER A 115 6.84 32.97 13.17
C SER A 115 7.95 31.91 13.33
N SER A 116 8.60 31.91 14.50
CA SER A 116 9.64 30.94 14.94
C SER A 116 9.26 29.45 14.84
N SER A 117 8.03 29.15 14.43
CA SER A 117 7.48 27.82 14.14
C SER A 117 8.08 27.21 12.86
N ASP A 118 8.37 28.05 11.85
CA ASP A 118 8.75 27.58 10.52
C ASP A 118 10.13 26.92 10.49
N THR A 119 11.07 27.43 11.30
CA THR A 119 12.41 26.85 11.46
C THR A 119 12.39 25.50 12.18
N LYS A 120 11.48 25.31 13.15
CA LYS A 120 11.28 24.02 13.82
C LYS A 120 10.60 23.01 12.88
N ILE A 121 9.63 23.45 12.08
CA ILE A 121 8.93 22.58 11.12
C ILE A 121 9.86 22.19 9.97
N THR A 122 10.70 23.10 9.45
CA THR A 122 11.71 22.76 8.43
C THR A 122 12.82 21.86 8.99
N ALA A 123 13.29 22.09 10.22
CA ALA A 123 14.26 21.21 10.88
C ALA A 123 13.67 19.80 11.14
N LEU A 124 12.42 19.72 11.60
CA LEU A 124 11.71 18.44 11.76
C LEU A 124 11.53 17.71 10.44
N LYS A 125 11.15 18.41 9.36
CA LYS A 125 11.05 17.81 8.01
C LYS A 125 12.41 17.31 7.50
N ALA A 126 13.49 18.04 7.75
CA ALA A 126 14.84 17.65 7.37
C ALA A 126 15.34 16.43 8.17
N GLU A 127 15.09 16.39 9.48
CA GLU A 127 15.40 15.23 10.33
C GLU A 127 14.56 14.01 9.91
N MET A 128 13.26 14.18 9.64
CA MET A 128 12.39 13.12 9.13
C MET A 128 12.91 12.56 7.80
N ALA A 129 13.34 13.42 6.87
CA ALA A 129 13.91 12.99 5.58
C ALA A 129 15.26 12.27 5.73
N LYS A 130 16.08 12.70 6.71
CA LYS A 130 17.40 12.11 6.99
C LYS A 130 17.29 10.76 7.69
N ILE A 131 16.36 10.66 8.66
CA ILE A 131 15.95 9.40 9.29
C ILE A 131 15.39 8.46 8.23
N ASN A 132 14.49 8.94 7.36
CA ASN A 132 13.91 8.15 6.27
C ASN A 132 15.01 7.61 5.33
N LYS A 133 15.96 8.44 4.89
CA LYS A 133 17.05 8.00 4.00
C LYS A 133 17.99 6.96 4.63
N ASN A 134 18.38 7.14 5.89
CA ASN A 134 19.25 6.19 6.59
C ASN A 134 18.55 4.86 6.86
N LEU A 135 17.27 4.93 7.21
CA LEU A 135 16.43 3.77 7.48
C LEU A 135 16.15 2.95 6.23
N MET A 136 15.82 3.62 5.13
CA MET A 136 15.69 3.00 3.81
C MET A 136 16.96 2.26 3.41
N ARG A 137 18.13 2.85 3.67
CA ARG A 137 19.43 2.21 3.41
C ARG A 137 19.67 0.97 4.30
N VAL A 138 19.28 1.01 5.57
CA VAL A 138 19.40 -0.16 6.48
C VAL A 138 18.48 -1.29 6.03
N LEU A 139 17.23 -0.99 5.66
CA LEU A 139 16.27 -1.99 5.16
C LEU A 139 16.74 -2.62 3.85
N GLN A 140 17.23 -1.80 2.91
CA GLN A 140 17.76 -2.26 1.63
C GLN A 140 19.03 -3.11 1.77
N ASN A 141 19.87 -2.85 2.77
CA ASN A 141 21.14 -3.58 2.93
C ASN A 141 21.03 -4.80 3.86
N SER A 142 20.03 -4.86 4.74
CA SER A 142 19.97 -5.88 5.79
C SER A 142 18.69 -6.71 5.82
N CYS A 143 17.58 -6.25 5.25
CA CYS A 143 16.27 -6.90 5.39
C CYS A 143 15.56 -7.01 4.03
N GLN A 144 16.21 -7.56 3.01
CA GLN A 144 15.57 -7.80 1.71
C GLN A 144 14.97 -9.20 1.66
N PHE A 145 13.70 -9.29 1.31
CA PHE A 145 12.98 -10.53 1.07
C PHE A 145 12.51 -10.60 -0.38
N HIS A 146 12.93 -11.63 -1.12
CA HIS A 146 12.71 -11.74 -2.56
C HIS A 146 11.40 -12.46 -2.89
N GLY A 147 10.90 -13.25 -1.95
CA GLY A 147 9.71 -14.08 -2.13
C GLY A 147 9.99 -15.38 -2.87
N LEU A 148 11.22 -15.91 -2.77
CA LEU A 148 11.65 -17.18 -3.36
C LEU A 148 11.44 -18.35 -2.39
N SER A 149 11.43 -19.59 -2.91
CA SER A 149 11.20 -20.80 -2.11
C SER A 149 12.28 -21.11 -1.06
N GLY A 150 13.45 -20.48 -1.16
CA GLY A 150 14.53 -20.57 -0.17
C GLY A 150 14.58 -19.39 0.80
N ASP A 151 13.70 -18.40 0.65
CA ASP A 151 13.64 -17.28 1.59
C ASP A 151 12.85 -17.68 2.84
N ASP A 152 13.37 -17.31 4.01
CA ASP A 152 12.69 -17.53 5.29
C ASP A 152 11.84 -16.32 5.66
N ALA A 153 10.53 -16.45 5.47
CA ALA A 153 9.55 -15.41 5.76
C ALA A 153 9.47 -15.08 7.26
N ILE A 154 9.64 -16.07 8.14
CA ILE A 154 9.56 -15.87 9.60
C ILE A 154 10.77 -15.07 10.06
N LYS A 155 11.97 -15.50 9.66
CA LYS A 155 13.23 -14.82 9.98
C LYS A 155 13.30 -13.41 9.40
N HIS A 156 12.75 -13.21 8.20
CA HIS A 156 12.61 -11.85 7.64
C HIS A 156 11.75 -10.96 8.51
N LEU A 157 10.57 -11.45 8.92
CA LEU A 157 9.64 -10.69 9.74
C LEU A 157 10.24 -10.34 11.12
N ASP A 158 10.92 -11.30 11.76
CA ASP A 158 11.61 -11.07 13.04
C ASP A 158 12.72 -10.02 12.89
N LYS A 159 13.54 -10.13 11.85
CA LYS A 159 14.60 -9.16 11.56
C LYS A 159 14.04 -7.76 11.30
N PHE A 160 12.94 -7.66 10.53
CA PHE A 160 12.26 -6.41 10.28
C PHE A 160 11.70 -5.79 11.57
N LEU A 161 11.07 -6.58 12.44
CA LEU A 161 10.57 -6.13 13.73
C LEU A 161 11.69 -5.61 14.63
N ASN A 162 12.82 -6.33 14.70
CA ASN A 162 14.00 -5.92 15.47
C ASN A 162 14.59 -4.60 14.96
N VAL A 163 14.72 -4.43 13.64
CA VAL A 163 15.20 -3.18 13.03
C VAL A 163 14.25 -2.03 13.35
N THR A 164 12.94 -2.24 13.16
CA THR A 164 11.94 -1.17 13.36
C THR A 164 11.70 -0.81 14.83
N GLN A 165 11.91 -1.73 15.76
CA GLN A 165 11.80 -1.48 17.20
C GLN A 165 12.82 -0.47 17.74
N SER A 166 14.02 -0.43 17.13
CA SER A 166 15.07 0.51 17.53
C SER A 166 14.78 1.97 17.11
N ILE A 167 13.74 2.18 16.32
CA ILE A 167 13.43 3.46 15.68
C ILE A 167 12.29 4.12 16.46
N LYS A 168 12.55 5.33 16.94
CA LYS A 168 11.52 6.16 17.57
C LYS A 168 11.38 7.46 16.80
N VAL A 169 10.18 7.72 16.29
CA VAL A 169 9.83 8.96 15.61
C VAL A 169 8.77 9.67 16.43
N ASN A 170 9.06 10.89 16.89
CA ASN A 170 8.14 11.64 17.73
C ASN A 170 6.83 11.91 16.98
N GLY A 171 5.71 11.48 17.57
CA GLY A 171 4.36 11.71 17.03
C GLY A 171 3.89 10.68 15.99
N VAL A 172 4.66 9.63 15.71
CA VAL A 172 4.27 8.52 14.82
C VAL A 172 4.15 7.24 15.63
N THR A 173 3.09 6.45 15.41
CA THR A 173 2.93 5.15 16.07
C THR A 173 3.84 4.10 15.42
N ASP A 174 4.34 3.16 16.21
CA ASP A 174 5.19 2.05 15.71
C ASP A 174 4.49 1.27 14.58
N ASP A 175 3.17 1.13 14.66
CA ASP A 175 2.36 0.45 13.64
C ASP A 175 2.36 1.22 12.31
N ALA A 176 2.12 2.53 12.34
CA ALA A 176 2.18 3.37 11.14
C ALA A 176 3.59 3.40 10.53
N LEU A 177 4.62 3.41 11.37
CA LEU A 177 6.01 3.31 10.94
C LEU A 177 6.28 1.97 10.23
N ARG A 178 5.84 0.86 10.81
CA ARG A 178 6.03 -0.48 10.22
C ARG A 178 5.27 -0.64 8.91
N LEU A 179 4.03 -0.13 8.82
CA LEU A 179 3.24 -0.11 7.59
C LEU A 179 3.97 0.62 6.46
N TYR A 180 4.56 1.77 6.78
CA TYR A 180 5.32 2.56 5.80
C TYR A 180 6.61 1.86 5.35
N LEU A 181 7.32 1.22 6.26
CA LEU A 181 8.66 0.65 5.99
C LEU A 181 8.64 -0.75 5.40
N PHE A 182 7.62 -1.55 5.70
CA PHE A 182 7.55 -2.93 5.26
C PHE A 182 7.71 -3.14 3.74
N PRO A 183 7.04 -2.38 2.85
CA PRO A 183 7.26 -2.49 1.40
C PRO A 183 8.73 -2.34 0.99
N HIS A 184 9.49 -1.51 1.70
CA HIS A 184 10.90 -1.25 1.41
C HIS A 184 11.84 -2.37 1.87
N SER A 185 11.33 -3.32 2.65
CA SER A 185 12.00 -4.58 3.01
C SER A 185 11.76 -5.69 1.97
N LEU A 186 10.84 -5.48 1.02
CA LEU A 186 10.50 -6.47 0.00
C LEU A 186 11.20 -6.14 -1.32
N THR A 187 11.50 -7.18 -2.08
CA THR A 187 12.05 -7.06 -3.43
C THR A 187 11.41 -8.07 -4.39
N HIS A 188 11.54 -7.84 -5.69
CA HIS A 188 11.10 -8.74 -6.77
C HIS A 188 9.66 -9.28 -6.59
N HIS A 189 9.51 -10.60 -6.42
CA HIS A 189 8.21 -11.27 -6.31
C HIS A 189 7.44 -10.84 -5.07
N ALA A 190 8.13 -10.52 -3.98
CA ALA A 190 7.52 -10.01 -2.76
C ALA A 190 7.00 -8.58 -2.92
N THR A 191 7.74 -7.70 -3.61
CA THR A 191 7.25 -6.35 -3.95
C THR A 191 6.01 -6.44 -4.82
N ALA A 192 6.06 -7.27 -5.87
CA ALA A 192 4.90 -7.47 -6.73
C ALA A 192 3.68 -7.95 -5.94
N TRP A 193 3.83 -8.96 -5.06
CA TRP A 193 2.74 -9.40 -4.19
C TRP A 193 2.19 -8.27 -3.32
N PHE A 194 3.07 -7.47 -2.72
CA PHE A 194 2.68 -6.37 -1.84
C PHE A 194 1.94 -5.24 -2.58
N ASP A 195 2.34 -4.92 -3.80
CA ASP A 195 1.65 -3.93 -4.64
C ASP A 195 0.23 -4.39 -5.02
N HIS A 196 0.02 -5.71 -5.15
CA HIS A 196 -1.32 -6.28 -5.31
C HIS A 196 -2.10 -6.31 -3.99
N LEU A 197 -1.43 -6.28 -2.84
CA LEU A 197 -2.02 -6.30 -1.50
C LEU A 197 -2.53 -4.91 -1.08
N LEU A 198 -1.75 -3.85 -1.33
CA LEU A 198 -2.10 -2.44 -1.11
C LEU A 198 -3.34 -1.97 -1.89
N ARG A 199 -3.88 -2.82 -2.77
CA ARG A 199 -5.21 -2.69 -3.37
C ARG A 199 -6.35 -2.72 -2.36
N ASN A 200 -6.15 -3.32 -1.20
CA ASN A 200 -7.18 -3.58 -0.22
C ASN A 200 -6.84 -2.81 1.06
N SER A 201 -7.86 -2.25 1.71
CA SER A 201 -7.75 -1.45 2.94
C SER A 201 -7.19 -2.26 4.11
N ILE A 202 -5.87 -2.39 4.19
CA ILE A 202 -5.14 -2.91 5.35
C ILE A 202 -4.62 -1.70 6.13
N ASN A 203 -4.99 -1.62 7.40
CA ASN A 203 -4.67 -0.46 8.24
C ASN A 203 -3.84 -0.79 9.47
N THR A 204 -3.41 -2.05 9.62
CA THR A 204 -2.51 -2.48 10.71
C THR A 204 -1.37 -3.34 10.18
N PHE A 205 -0.20 -3.24 10.82
CA PHE A 205 0.93 -4.09 10.47
C PHE A 205 0.64 -5.57 10.75
N GLU A 206 -0.16 -5.86 11.77
CA GLU A 206 -0.56 -7.23 12.12
C GLU A 206 -1.29 -7.93 10.96
N GLU A 207 -2.17 -7.23 10.26
CA GLU A 207 -2.87 -7.76 9.09
C GLU A 207 -1.90 -8.03 7.93
N ILE A 208 -0.97 -7.10 7.66
CA ILE A 208 0.08 -7.32 6.65
C ILE A 208 0.93 -8.54 6.98
N ALA A 209 1.37 -8.67 8.24
CA ALA A 209 2.17 -9.80 8.70
C ALA A 209 1.41 -11.13 8.54
N LYS A 210 0.12 -11.18 8.88
CA LYS A 210 -0.72 -12.37 8.66
C LYS A 210 -0.83 -12.74 7.19
N MET A 211 -1.04 -11.76 6.31
CA MET A 211 -1.15 -12.02 4.87
C MET A 211 0.19 -12.43 4.25
N PHE A 212 1.28 -11.83 4.71
CA PHE A 212 2.65 -12.18 4.31
C PHE A 212 2.98 -13.63 4.66
N LEU A 213 2.76 -14.03 5.92
CA LEU A 213 2.97 -15.40 6.37
C LEU A 213 2.00 -16.38 5.67
N GLY A 214 0.74 -16.00 5.47
CA GLY A 214 -0.21 -16.85 4.74
C GLY A 214 0.22 -17.12 3.28
N LYS A 215 0.92 -16.17 2.66
CA LYS A 215 1.43 -16.29 1.28
C LYS A 215 2.75 -17.06 1.20
N TYR A 216 3.72 -16.71 2.04
CA TYR A 216 5.10 -17.19 1.95
C TYR A 216 5.45 -18.28 2.95
N PHE A 217 4.58 -18.55 3.92
CA PHE A 217 4.69 -19.65 4.88
C PHE A 217 3.30 -20.31 5.12
N PRO A 218 2.69 -20.88 4.07
CA PRO A 218 1.33 -21.41 4.15
C PRO A 218 1.22 -22.63 5.07
N PRO A 219 0.01 -22.96 5.59
CA PRO A 219 -0.21 -24.13 6.44
C PRO A 219 0.21 -25.48 5.83
N SER A 220 0.25 -25.57 4.50
CA SER A 220 0.77 -26.75 3.80
C SER A 220 2.26 -26.96 4.03
N MET A 221 3.06 -25.89 4.11
CA MET A 221 4.48 -25.99 4.47
C MET A 221 4.65 -26.43 5.93
N VAL A 222 3.85 -25.89 6.85
CA VAL A 222 3.84 -26.34 8.26
C VAL A 222 3.52 -27.83 8.37
N THR A 223 2.55 -28.31 7.60
CA THR A 223 2.17 -29.72 7.57
C THR A 223 3.29 -30.58 6.99
N LYS A 224 3.98 -30.11 5.94
CA LYS A 224 5.12 -30.79 5.33
C LYS A 224 6.29 -30.92 6.31
N LEU A 225 6.68 -29.82 6.96
CA LEU A 225 7.74 -29.80 7.98
C LEU A 225 7.41 -30.74 9.14
N ARG A 226 6.16 -30.72 9.64
CA ARG A 226 5.72 -31.68 10.68
C ARG A 226 5.84 -33.12 10.24
N ASN A 227 5.51 -33.43 8.99
CA ASN A 227 5.66 -34.78 8.44
C ASN A 227 7.13 -35.18 8.28
N GLU A 228 8.00 -34.25 7.88
CA GLU A 228 9.45 -34.47 7.77
C GLU A 228 10.06 -34.76 9.14
N ILE A 229 9.68 -34.03 10.19
CA ILE A 229 10.11 -34.30 11.58
C ILE A 229 9.56 -35.65 12.08
N THR A 230 8.26 -35.89 11.91
CA THR A 230 7.58 -37.07 12.49
C THR A 230 8.03 -38.37 11.83
N ASN A 231 8.29 -38.33 10.52
CA ASN A 231 8.69 -39.51 9.74
C ASN A 231 10.20 -39.53 9.44
N PHE A 232 11.00 -38.71 10.13
CA PHE A 232 12.44 -38.64 9.91
C PHE A 232 13.08 -40.01 10.04
N ARG A 233 13.89 -40.38 9.04
CA ARG A 233 14.70 -41.60 9.03
C ARG A 233 16.03 -41.29 8.38
N GLN A 234 17.11 -41.67 9.04
CA GLN A 234 18.44 -41.67 8.45
C GLN A 234 18.44 -42.59 7.21
N CYS A 235 18.97 -42.09 6.09
CA CYS A 235 19.16 -42.90 4.89
C CYS A 235 20.31 -43.91 5.07
N LEU A 236 20.24 -45.05 4.37
CA LEU A 236 21.22 -46.15 4.51
C LEU A 236 22.65 -45.76 4.12
N ASP A 237 22.78 -44.74 3.28
CA ASP A 237 24.03 -44.18 2.74
C ASP A 237 24.40 -42.82 3.36
N GLU A 238 23.61 -42.30 4.29
CA GLU A 238 23.83 -41.02 4.95
C GLU A 238 24.59 -41.21 6.27
N SER A 239 25.64 -40.42 6.50
CA SER A 239 26.35 -40.46 7.77
C SER A 239 25.49 -39.94 8.92
N LEU A 240 25.82 -40.33 10.15
CA LEU A 240 25.11 -39.82 11.34
C LEU A 240 25.19 -38.29 11.46
N PHE A 241 26.32 -37.71 11.02
CA PHE A 241 26.51 -36.26 11.05
C PHE A 241 25.60 -35.55 10.03
N GLU A 242 25.52 -36.04 8.80
CA GLU A 242 24.63 -35.49 7.76
C GLU A 242 23.15 -35.62 8.17
N ALA A 243 22.75 -36.78 8.65
CA ALA A 243 21.40 -37.02 9.15
C ALA A 243 21.02 -36.06 10.29
N TRP A 244 21.96 -35.79 11.20
CA TRP A 244 21.75 -34.86 12.30
C TRP A 244 21.62 -33.41 11.84
N GLU A 245 22.41 -32.96 10.85
CA GLU A 245 22.28 -31.61 10.28
C GLU A 245 20.95 -31.45 9.52
N CYS A 246 20.52 -32.47 8.75
CA CYS A 246 19.20 -32.50 8.10
C CYS A 246 18.05 -32.45 9.12
N TYR A 247 18.18 -33.18 10.22
CA TYR A 247 17.19 -33.16 11.30
C TYR A 247 17.10 -31.79 11.98
N LYS A 248 18.25 -31.14 12.26
CA LYS A 248 18.28 -29.77 12.82
C LYS A 248 17.58 -28.76 11.91
N LEU A 249 17.89 -28.78 10.61
CA LEU A 249 17.25 -27.90 9.63
C LEU A 249 15.73 -28.10 9.53
N SER A 250 15.22 -29.25 10.00
CA SER A 250 13.78 -29.53 10.02
C SER A 250 13.08 -28.99 11.27
N ILE A 251 13.83 -28.68 12.35
CA ILE A 251 13.30 -28.21 13.64
C ILE A 251 13.65 -26.74 13.98
N ASP A 252 14.63 -26.15 13.30
CA ASP A 252 15.00 -24.72 13.36
C ASP A 252 14.06 -23.84 12.51
#